data_AF-A0A517U3M1-F1
#
_entry.id   AF-A0A517U3M1-F1
#
_cell.length_a   1.000
_cell.length_b   1.000
_cell.length_c   1.000
_cell.angle_alpha   90.00
_cell.angle_beta   90.00
_cell.angle_gamma   90.00
#
_symmetry.space_group_name_H-M   'P 1'
#
loop_
_entity.id
_entity.type
_entity.pdbx_description
1 polymer ?
#
loop_
_entity_poly.entity_id
_entity_poly.type
_entity_poly.pdbx_seq_one_letter_code
_entity_poly.pdbx_strand_id
1 'polypeptide(L)'
;MNAVNNSIRRRGTTTIELLVSFTLLTTVLGAALPLVVRHGRILNSARQYRMALDELSNQAERITALSHNAAMETLDELQPSPFAAEHLPGAMLSADLASSDGAERVTLSLSWDELGRRAAPVSLVAWLPRGNDAAMEPAAAEESP
;
A
#
# COMPACT_ATOMS: atom_id res chain seq x y z
N MET A 1 -9.05 2.62 -84.60
CA MET A 1 -9.10 3.68 -83.56
C MET A 1 -9.04 3.01 -82.20
N ASN A 2 -7.85 2.94 -81.59
CA ASN A 2 -7.66 2.33 -80.27
C ASN A 2 -7.35 3.45 -79.29
N ALA A 3 -8.27 3.72 -78.36
CA ALA A 3 -8.03 4.63 -77.25
C ALA A 3 -7.09 3.93 -76.25
N VAL A 4 -5.86 4.42 -76.15
CA VAL A 4 -4.91 3.97 -75.12
C VAL A 4 -5.38 4.53 -73.78
N ASN A 5 -5.79 3.61 -72.92
CA ASN A 5 -6.22 3.82 -71.56
C ASN A 5 -5.01 4.21 -70.69
N ASN A 6 -4.99 5.43 -70.14
CA ASN A 6 -3.91 5.88 -69.26
C ASN A 6 -4.44 6.18 -67.86
N SER A 7 -4.77 5.12 -67.10
CA SER A 7 -4.92 5.24 -65.65
C SER A 7 -3.56 4.96 -65.01
N ILE A 8 -2.76 6.02 -64.86
CA ILE A 8 -1.53 6.00 -64.07
C ILE A 8 -1.95 5.78 -62.61
N ARG A 9 -2.00 4.51 -62.19
CA ARG A 9 -2.20 4.16 -60.78
C ARG A 9 -0.98 4.64 -59.99
N ARG A 10 -1.17 5.72 -59.21
CA ARG A 10 -0.24 6.18 -58.17
C ARG A 10 -0.13 5.10 -57.07
N ARG A 11 0.64 4.05 -57.32
CA ARG A 11 0.87 2.94 -56.37
C ARG A 11 2.06 3.19 -55.41
N GLY A 12 2.96 4.11 -55.74
CA GLY A 12 4.14 4.41 -54.93
C GLY A 12 3.85 5.19 -53.64
N THR A 13 2.80 5.99 -53.61
CA THR A 13 2.46 6.81 -52.43
C THR A 13 1.95 5.97 -51.26
N THR A 14 1.20 4.90 -51.53
CA THR A 14 0.61 4.03 -50.48
C THR A 14 1.67 3.27 -49.67
N THR A 15 2.76 2.83 -50.30
CA THR A 15 3.84 2.11 -49.59
C THR A 15 4.64 3.03 -48.68
N ILE A 16 4.93 4.26 -49.14
CA ILE A 16 5.62 5.27 -48.32
C ILE A 16 4.74 5.69 -47.15
N GLU A 17 3.44 5.92 -47.40
CA GLU A 17 2.47 6.27 -46.37
C GLU A 17 2.34 5.18 -45.31
N LEU A 18 2.31 3.90 -45.71
CA LEU A 18 2.32 2.76 -44.79
C LEU A 18 3.59 2.71 -43.95
N LEU A 19 4.76 2.90 -44.56
CA LEU A 19 6.03 2.87 -43.85
C LEU A 19 6.10 4.00 -42.82
N VAL A 20 5.76 5.24 -43.23
CA VAL A 20 5.72 6.40 -42.33
C VAL A 20 4.72 6.16 -41.20
N SER A 21 3.51 5.70 -41.51
CA SER A 21 2.47 5.41 -40.50
C SER A 21 2.92 4.34 -39.52
N PHE A 22 3.57 3.27 -40.01
CA PHE A 22 4.10 2.20 -39.18
C PHE A 22 5.22 2.73 -38.25
N THR A 23 6.18 3.49 -38.78
CA THR A 23 7.25 4.08 -37.98
C THR A 23 6.71 5.02 -36.91
N LEU A 24 5.73 5.87 -37.26
CA LEU A 24 5.07 6.76 -36.30
C LEU A 24 4.34 5.95 -35.22
N LEU A 25 3.58 4.93 -35.60
CA LEU A 25 2.87 4.06 -34.67
C LEU A 25 3.85 3.34 -33.72
N THR A 26 4.92 2.74 -34.25
CA THR A 26 5.95 2.08 -33.43
C THR A 26 6.62 3.06 -32.47
N THR A 27 6.89 4.29 -32.92
CA THR A 27 7.48 5.34 -32.07
C THR A 27 6.54 5.69 -30.91
N VAL A 28 5.25 5.88 -31.20
CA VAL A 28 4.23 6.19 -30.19
C VAL A 28 4.07 5.01 -29.21
N LEU A 29 3.96 3.78 -29.70
CA LEU A 29 3.83 2.59 -28.85
C LEU A 29 5.07 2.39 -27.97
N GLY A 30 6.27 2.62 -28.52
CA GLY A 30 7.53 2.55 -27.78
C GLY A 30 7.58 3.53 -26.60
N ALA A 31 6.97 4.71 -26.73
CA ALA A 31 6.85 5.68 -25.65
C ALA A 31 5.68 5.40 -24.69
N ALA A 32 4.53 4.93 -25.20
CA ALA A 32 3.30 4.78 -24.43
C ALA A 32 3.30 3.53 -23.53
N LEU A 33 3.82 2.40 -24.00
CA LEU A 33 3.79 1.14 -23.26
C LEU A 33 4.52 1.20 -21.90
N PRO A 34 5.74 1.78 -21.80
CA PRO A 34 6.42 1.94 -20.51
C PRO A 34 5.61 2.78 -19.51
N LEU A 35 4.87 3.80 -19.99
CA LEU A 35 4.04 4.65 -19.13
C LEU A 35 2.86 3.86 -18.54
N VAL A 36 2.21 3.01 -19.35
CA VAL A 36 1.11 2.14 -18.88
C VAL A 36 1.62 1.18 -17.81
N VAL A 37 2.75 0.51 -18.06
CA VAL A 37 3.36 -0.42 -17.09
C VAL A 37 3.75 0.32 -15.79
N ARG A 38 4.38 1.49 -15.90
CA ARG A 38 4.77 2.30 -14.74
C ARG A 38 3.55 2.76 -13.94
N HIS A 39 2.48 3.18 -14.62
CA HIS A 39 1.24 3.59 -13.96
C HIS A 39 0.60 2.43 -13.20
N GLY A 40 0.52 1.24 -13.81
CA GLY A 40 0.05 0.04 -13.13
C GLY A 40 0.85 -0.30 -11.87
N ARG A 41 2.18 -0.18 -11.92
CA ARG A 41 3.06 -0.39 -10.76
C ARG A 41 2.78 0.61 -9.64
N ILE A 42 2.58 1.89 -9.96
CA ILE A 42 2.26 2.93 -8.98
C ILE A 42 0.91 2.66 -8.31
N LEU A 43 -0.12 2.33 -9.09
CA LEU A 43 -1.43 2.00 -8.53
C LEU A 43 -1.37 0.76 -7.62
N ASN A 44 -0.57 -0.24 -7.98
CA ASN A 44 -0.40 -1.42 -7.14
C ASN A 44 0.29 -1.09 -5.82
N SER A 45 1.39 -0.34 -5.86
CA SER A 45 2.11 0.10 -4.66
C SER A 45 1.21 0.96 -3.75
N ALA A 46 0.41 1.86 -4.32
CA ALA A 46 -0.55 2.67 -3.56
C ALA A 46 -1.65 1.82 -2.89
N ARG A 47 -2.14 0.77 -3.55
CA ARG A 47 -3.10 -0.17 -2.95
C ARG A 47 -2.47 -0.95 -1.79
N GLN A 48 -1.28 -1.49 -1.98
CA GLN A 48 -0.56 -2.23 -0.93
C GLN A 48 -0.25 -1.32 0.26
N TYR A 49 0.19 -0.09 0.01
CA TYR A 49 0.42 0.90 1.06
C TYR A 49 -0.83 1.20 1.89
N ARG A 50 -2.00 1.32 1.24
CA ARG A 50 -3.28 1.52 1.95
C ARG A 50 -3.66 0.29 2.78
N MET A 51 -3.55 -0.91 2.22
CA MET A 51 -3.79 -2.16 2.97
C MET A 51 -2.86 -2.27 4.19
N ALA A 52 -1.60 -1.89 4.04
CA ALA A 52 -0.63 -1.88 5.13
C ALA A 52 -1.00 -0.90 6.24
N LEU A 53 -1.46 0.30 5.88
CA LEU A 53 -1.98 1.29 6.82
C LEU A 53 -3.22 0.79 7.56
N ASP A 54 -4.18 0.22 6.82
CA ASP A 54 -5.42 -0.31 7.40
C ASP A 54 -5.12 -1.46 8.38
N GLU A 55 -4.21 -2.37 8.01
CA GLU A 55 -3.75 -3.44 8.90
C GLU A 55 -3.10 -2.86 10.17
N LEU A 56 -2.18 -1.91 10.05
CA LEU A 56 -1.55 -1.29 11.22
C LEU A 56 -2.56 -0.55 12.10
N SER A 57 -3.53 0.13 11.51
CA SER A 57 -4.60 0.82 12.25
C SER A 57 -5.43 -0.19 13.04
N ASN A 58 -5.85 -1.29 12.39
CA ASN A 58 -6.59 -2.35 13.04
C ASN A 58 -5.80 -2.99 14.19
N GLN A 59 -4.50 -3.24 14.00
CA GLN A 59 -3.65 -3.78 15.06
C GLN A 59 -3.49 -2.79 16.21
N ALA A 60 -3.28 -1.51 15.93
CA ALA A 60 -3.20 -0.45 16.94
C ALA A 60 -4.49 -0.38 17.76
N GLU A 61 -5.65 -0.32 17.11
CA GLU A 61 -6.96 -0.30 17.77
C GLU A 61 -7.15 -1.52 18.68
N ARG A 62 -6.86 -2.73 18.17
CA ARG A 62 -6.94 -3.98 18.95
C ARG A 62 -6.05 -3.92 20.18
N ILE A 63 -4.79 -3.51 20.04
CA ILE A 63 -3.83 -3.45 21.15
C ILE A 63 -4.26 -2.40 22.18
N THR A 64 -4.73 -1.23 21.76
CA THR A 64 -5.17 -0.16 22.68
C THR A 64 -6.46 -0.49 23.43
N ALA A 65 -7.27 -1.42 22.91
CA ALA A 65 -8.48 -1.89 23.58
C ALA A 65 -8.20 -2.95 24.67
N LEU A 66 -6.99 -3.50 24.73
CA LEU A 66 -6.59 -4.51 25.70
C LEU A 66 -6.11 -3.88 27.01
N SER A 67 -6.16 -4.66 28.10
CA SER A 67 -5.45 -4.31 29.32
C SER A 67 -3.94 -4.32 29.07
N HIS A 68 -3.19 -3.55 29.86
CA HIS A 68 -1.74 -3.40 29.69
C HIS A 68 -1.00 -4.75 29.59
N ASN A 69 -1.30 -5.70 30.47
CA ASN A 69 -0.64 -7.02 30.45
C ASN A 69 -0.99 -7.83 29.19
N ALA A 70 -2.27 -7.80 28.77
CA ALA A 70 -2.71 -8.51 27.56
C ALA A 70 -2.17 -7.86 26.28
N ALA A 71 -2.04 -6.54 26.27
CA ALA A 71 -1.40 -5.80 25.19
C ALA A 71 0.06 -6.24 25.03
N MET A 72 0.82 -6.29 26.12
CA MET A 72 2.24 -6.72 26.10
C MET A 72 2.41 -8.14 25.58
N GLU A 73 1.57 -9.08 26.01
CA GLU A 73 1.57 -10.47 25.48
C GLU A 73 1.24 -10.51 23.98
N THR A 74 0.26 -9.69 23.55
CA THR A 74 -0.13 -9.61 22.13
C THR A 74 0.99 -9.04 21.25
N LEU A 75 1.83 -8.14 21.78
CA LEU A 75 2.94 -7.54 21.02
C LEU A 75 4.00 -8.59 20.64
N ASP A 76 4.24 -9.59 21.49
CA ASP A 76 5.20 -10.66 21.23
C ASP A 76 4.70 -11.65 20.15
N GLU A 77 3.39 -11.77 19.98
CA GLU A 77 2.75 -12.70 19.04
C GLU A 77 2.20 -12.01 17.77
N LEU A 78 2.65 -10.78 17.50
CA LEU A 78 2.16 -10.00 16.36
C LEU A 78 2.37 -10.73 15.03
N GLN A 79 1.26 -11.00 14.35
CA GLN A 79 1.24 -11.53 12.99
C GLN A 79 0.27 -10.73 12.12
N PRO A 80 0.60 -10.53 10.83
CA PRO A 80 -0.34 -9.96 9.88
C PRO A 80 -1.63 -10.79 9.83
N SER A 81 -2.77 -10.11 9.64
CA SER A 81 -4.03 -10.82 9.37
C SER A 81 -3.92 -11.72 8.13
N PRO A 82 -4.74 -12.78 8.02
CA PRO A 82 -4.75 -13.64 6.83
C PRO A 82 -4.96 -12.85 5.53
N PHE A 83 -5.81 -11.83 5.59
CA PHE A 83 -6.06 -10.92 4.46
C PHE A 83 -4.79 -10.14 4.07
N ALA A 84 -4.10 -9.55 5.06
CA ALA A 84 -2.84 -8.85 4.83
C ALA A 84 -1.76 -9.81 4.29
N ALA A 85 -1.63 -11.01 4.84
CA ALA A 85 -0.65 -12.00 4.41
C ALA A 85 -0.87 -12.46 2.94
N GLU A 86 -2.12 -12.55 2.50
CA GLU A 86 -2.46 -12.90 1.11
C GLU A 86 -2.13 -11.76 0.13
N HIS A 87 -2.33 -10.50 0.53
CA HIS A 87 -2.23 -9.34 -0.38
C HIS A 87 -0.92 -8.56 -0.26
N LEU A 88 -0.15 -8.78 0.81
CA LEU A 88 1.15 -8.18 1.09
C LEU A 88 2.19 -9.31 1.19
N PRO A 89 2.81 -9.70 0.06
CA PRO A 89 3.81 -10.76 0.05
C PRO A 89 4.95 -10.46 1.01
N GLY A 90 5.35 -11.46 1.81
CA GLY A 90 6.45 -11.28 2.77
C GLY A 90 6.14 -10.27 3.89
N ALA A 91 4.86 -10.03 4.20
CA ALA A 91 4.45 -9.14 5.29
C ALA A 91 5.10 -9.53 6.62
N MET A 92 5.76 -8.56 7.25
CA MET A 92 6.35 -8.69 8.58
C MET A 92 5.92 -7.53 9.44
N LEU A 93 5.22 -7.85 10.53
CA LEU A 93 4.75 -6.90 11.55
C LEU A 93 5.74 -6.93 12.71
N SER A 94 6.05 -5.76 13.26
CA SER A 94 6.95 -5.60 14.40
C SER A 94 6.47 -4.46 15.29
N ALA A 95 6.75 -4.56 16.59
CA ALA A 95 6.49 -3.50 17.55
C ALA A 95 7.77 -3.08 18.25
N ASP A 96 7.88 -1.80 18.56
CA ASP A 96 8.93 -1.24 19.42
C ASP A 96 8.30 -0.44 20.56
N LEU A 97 8.80 -0.64 21.78
CA LEU A 97 8.25 -0.06 23.00
C LEU A 97 9.20 1.00 23.56
N ALA A 98 8.66 2.19 23.80
CA ALA A 98 9.37 3.26 24.47
C ALA A 98 8.53 3.82 25.63
N SER A 99 9.10 3.83 26.83
CA SER A 99 8.50 4.51 27.98
C SER A 99 8.63 6.03 27.83
N SER A 100 7.53 6.77 27.97
CA SER A 100 7.52 8.24 27.89
C SER A 100 6.47 8.83 28.83
N ASP A 101 6.89 9.65 29.79
CA ASP A 101 6.05 10.53 30.63
C ASP A 101 4.70 9.95 31.11
N GLY A 102 4.73 8.77 31.73
CA GLY A 102 3.53 8.18 32.34
C GLY A 102 2.72 7.24 31.43
N ALA A 103 3.03 7.18 30.14
CA ALA A 103 2.43 6.24 29.20
C ALA A 103 3.51 5.38 28.51
N GLU A 104 3.10 4.29 27.90
CA GLU A 104 3.97 3.51 27.02
C GLU A 104 3.63 3.79 25.56
N ARG A 105 4.65 4.19 24.82
CA ARG A 105 4.57 4.43 23.39
C ARG A 105 4.91 3.14 22.65
N VAL A 106 3.94 2.59 21.94
CA VAL A 106 4.14 1.45 21.04
C VAL A 106 4.28 1.99 19.62
N THR A 107 5.37 1.64 18.94
CA THR A 107 5.55 1.91 17.51
C THR A 107 5.35 0.61 16.75
N LEU A 108 4.20 0.45 16.11
CA LEU A 108 3.93 -0.67 15.21
C LEU A 108 4.51 -0.35 13.84
N SER A 109 5.17 -1.31 13.21
CA SER A 109 5.73 -1.19 11.87
C SER A 109 5.40 -2.42 11.03
N LEU A 110 5.03 -2.20 9.77
CA LEU A 110 4.75 -3.25 8.81
C LEU A 110 5.62 -3.05 7.57
N SER A 111 6.28 -4.13 7.13
CA SER A 111 7.05 -4.18 5.89
C SER A 111 6.57 -5.33 5.01
N TRP A 112 6.69 -5.19 3.70
CA TRP A 112 6.31 -6.21 2.72
C TRP A 112 7.21 -6.13 1.48
N ASP A 113 7.11 -7.14 0.61
CA ASP A 113 7.85 -7.20 -0.64
C ASP A 113 7.04 -6.58 -1.79
N GLU A 114 7.72 -5.76 -2.58
CA GLU A 114 7.24 -5.23 -3.86
C GLU A 114 8.05 -5.85 -5.02
N LEU A 115 7.58 -5.67 -6.25
CA LEU A 115 8.25 -6.22 -7.43
C LEU A 115 9.70 -5.69 -7.55
N GLY A 116 10.66 -6.55 -7.21
CA GLY A 116 12.09 -6.29 -7.30
C GLY A 116 12.69 -5.46 -6.14
N ARG A 117 11.94 -5.22 -5.06
CA ARG A 117 12.45 -4.49 -3.87
C ARG A 117 11.62 -4.80 -2.63
N ARG A 118 12.18 -4.54 -1.45
CA ARG A 118 11.38 -4.45 -0.22
C ARG A 118 10.73 -3.07 -0.13
N ALA A 119 9.46 -3.02 0.26
CA ALA A 119 8.75 -1.76 0.48
C ALA A 119 9.36 -1.01 1.67
N ALA A 120 9.28 0.33 1.64
CA ALA A 120 9.56 1.11 2.82
C ALA A 120 8.52 0.77 3.91
N PRO A 121 8.94 0.49 5.14
CA PRO A 121 8.01 0.15 6.21
C PRO A 121 7.07 1.32 6.48
N VAL A 122 5.81 1.00 6.77
CA VAL A 122 4.86 1.94 7.32
C VAL A 122 4.87 1.76 8.83
N SER A 123 4.78 2.87 9.57
CA SER A 123 4.76 2.84 11.03
C SER A 123 3.61 3.67 11.58
N LEU A 124 2.97 3.17 12.63
CA LEU A 124 1.98 3.88 13.43
C LEU A 124 2.38 3.85 14.90
N VAL A 125 2.09 4.93 15.60
CA VAL A 125 2.33 5.05 17.03
C VAL A 125 1.00 4.95 17.77
N ALA A 126 0.96 4.09 18.78
CA ALA A 126 -0.14 3.97 19.73
C ALA A 126 0.37 4.23 21.14
N TRP A 127 -0.50 4.70 22.01
CA TRP A 127 -0.20 4.96 23.41
C TRP A 127 -0.98 3.98 24.27
N LEU A 128 -0.28 3.25 25.14
CA LEU A 128 -0.89 2.35 26.11
C LEU A 128 -0.90 2.99 27.50
N PRO A 129 -2.04 2.90 28.23
CA PRO A 129 -2.07 3.26 29.64
C PRO A 129 -1.16 2.31 30.42
N ARG A 130 -0.47 2.82 31.43
CA ARG A 130 0.34 1.99 32.32
C ARG A 130 -0.55 1.12 33.19
N GLY A 131 -0.11 -0.11 33.46
CA GLY A 131 -0.87 -1.13 34.20
C GLY A 131 -1.35 -0.76 35.61
N ASN A 132 -1.01 0.42 36.14
CA ASN A 132 -1.44 0.89 37.46
C ASN A 132 -2.53 2.00 37.40
N ASP A 133 -2.72 2.67 36.26
CA ASP A 133 -3.64 3.82 36.14
C ASP A 133 -5.07 3.39 35.74
N ALA A 134 -5.24 2.19 35.18
CA ALA A 134 -6.57 1.64 34.84
C ALA A 134 -7.41 1.20 36.05
N ALA A 135 -6.81 1.16 37.26
CA ALA A 135 -7.49 0.75 38.49
C ALA A 135 -8.05 1.93 39.31
N MET A 136 -7.91 3.18 38.85
CA MET A 136 -8.29 4.35 39.62
C MET A 136 -9.17 5.33 38.83
N GLU A 137 -10.33 4.85 38.39
CA GLU A 137 -11.52 5.71 38.30
C GLU A 137 -12.31 5.52 39.60
N PRO A 138 -12.21 6.44 40.58
CA PRO A 138 -12.96 6.34 41.82
C PRO A 138 -14.44 6.61 41.52
N ALA A 139 -15.30 5.81 42.15
CA ALA A 139 -16.73 6.03 42.26
C ALA A 139 -17.03 7.52 42.54
N ALA A 140 -17.52 8.23 41.53
CA ALA A 140 -18.20 9.49 41.74
C ALA A 140 -19.50 9.17 42.49
N ALA A 141 -19.50 9.62 43.74
CA ALA A 141 -20.51 9.36 44.75
C ALA A 141 -21.92 9.73 44.28
N GLU A 142 -22.86 8.85 44.61
CA GLU A 142 -24.27 9.19 44.78
C GLU A 142 -24.38 10.32 45.82
N GLU A 143 -24.68 11.53 45.36
CA GLU A 143 -25.16 12.60 46.24
C GLU A 143 -26.70 12.51 46.30
N SER A 144 -27.21 11.96 47.40
CA SER A 144 -28.56 12.18 47.92
C SER A 144 -28.41 12.48 49.41
N PRO A 145 -29.11 13.51 49.90
CA PRO A 145 -30.52 13.32 50.27
C PRO A 145 -31.49 14.38 49.75
#